data_AF-A3JE03-F1
#
_entry.id   AF-A3JE03-F1
#
_cell.length_a   1.000
_cell.length_b   1.000
_cell.length_c   1.000
_cell.angle_alpha   90.00
_cell.angle_beta   90.00
_cell.angle_gamma   90.00
#
_symmetry.space_group_name_H-M   'P 1'
#
loop_
_entity.id
_entity.type
_entity.pdbx_description
1 polymer ?
#
loop_
_entity_poly.entity_id
_entity_poly.type
_entity_poly.pdbx_seq_one_letter_code
_entity_poly.pdbx_strand_id
1 'polypeptide(L)'
;MGVANAGAAANPENASTAFFNPAGMSRLRGTNISFGVAVLDIDAEVKSGSTIATDALGDPVKGSGGGDIADLAVLPNFFMTHEVNDSIDVGFGIHAPYGLAADYDDDFVGRYFADKTELTAISFTPSIAVNNGKDLSMGLGINIVYAEARLTKFQDIRAGLAAQSDDATARVLAKNYEAAYGGTLF
;
A
#
# COMPACT_ATOMS: atom_id res chain seq x y z
N MET A 1 11.34 5.40 -16.19
CA MET A 1 11.28 3.93 -16.35
C MET A 1 12.36 3.36 -17.26
N GLY A 2 12.60 3.88 -18.47
CA GLY A 2 13.55 3.26 -19.43
C GLY A 2 15.03 3.15 -18.98
N VAL A 3 15.47 3.99 -18.05
CA VAL A 3 16.82 3.94 -17.44
C VAL A 3 16.84 3.35 -16.03
N ALA A 4 15.79 2.62 -15.64
CA ALA A 4 15.63 2.10 -14.27
C ALA A 4 15.77 3.19 -13.18
N ASN A 5 15.32 4.42 -13.47
CA ASN A 5 15.45 5.61 -12.63
C ASN A 5 16.90 6.06 -12.32
N ALA A 6 17.90 5.54 -13.05
CA ALA A 6 19.28 6.01 -12.95
C ALA A 6 19.36 7.49 -13.32
N GLY A 7 20.03 8.29 -12.46
CA GLY A 7 20.25 9.71 -12.72
C GLY A 7 19.01 10.60 -12.58
N ALA A 8 17.89 10.10 -12.05
CA ALA A 8 16.63 10.87 -11.95
C ALA A 8 16.77 12.20 -11.18
N ALA A 9 17.74 12.31 -10.27
CA ALA A 9 18.06 13.54 -9.54
C ALA A 9 19.14 14.42 -10.21
N ALA A 10 19.87 13.90 -11.21
CA ALA A 10 21.00 14.57 -11.84
C ALA A 10 20.73 15.02 -13.29
N ASN A 11 19.76 14.39 -13.95
CA ASN A 11 19.38 14.66 -15.34
C ASN A 11 18.03 15.39 -15.39
N PRO A 12 18.01 16.73 -15.55
CA PRO A 12 16.79 17.50 -15.77
C PRO A 12 16.35 17.38 -17.23
N GLU A 13 16.05 16.16 -17.69
CA GLU A 13 15.65 15.92 -19.08
C GLU A 13 14.18 16.28 -19.34
N ASN A 14 13.35 16.30 -18.29
CA ASN A 14 11.92 16.53 -18.40
C ASN A 14 11.32 17.05 -17.07
N ALA A 15 10.01 17.33 -17.07
CA ALA A 15 9.33 17.99 -15.96
C ALA A 15 9.30 17.13 -14.66
N SER A 16 9.61 15.84 -14.72
CA SER A 16 9.74 15.00 -13.51
C SER A 16 10.84 15.47 -12.56
N THR A 17 11.78 16.31 -13.03
CA THR A 17 12.77 16.95 -12.15
C THR A 17 12.12 17.77 -11.03
N ALA A 18 10.91 18.30 -11.23
CA ALA A 18 10.12 18.98 -10.18
C ALA A 18 9.95 18.13 -8.92
N PHE A 19 9.88 16.81 -9.09
CA PHE A 19 9.77 15.85 -8.00
C PHE A 19 11.13 15.32 -7.55
N PHE A 20 11.98 14.84 -8.47
CA PHE A 20 13.23 14.16 -8.11
C PHE A 20 14.36 15.10 -7.67
N ASN A 21 14.44 16.29 -8.26
CA ASN A 21 15.39 17.35 -7.89
C ASN A 21 14.86 18.72 -8.34
N PRO A 22 14.09 19.42 -7.49
CA PRO A 22 13.52 20.70 -7.85
C PRO A 22 14.56 21.73 -8.34
N ALA A 23 15.80 21.71 -7.84
CA ALA A 23 16.85 22.63 -8.29
C ALA A 23 17.16 22.50 -9.79
N GLY A 24 16.99 21.28 -10.34
CA GLY A 24 17.14 20.98 -11.77
C GLY A 24 16.12 21.68 -12.66
N MET A 25 15.01 22.21 -12.12
CA MET A 25 14.04 23.01 -12.90
C MET A 25 14.70 24.24 -13.54
N SER A 26 15.73 24.81 -12.90
CA SER A 26 16.51 25.94 -13.45
C SER A 26 17.24 25.66 -14.77
N ARG A 27 17.31 24.40 -15.19
CA ARG A 27 17.88 23.97 -16.48
C ARG A 27 16.80 23.81 -17.57
N LEU A 28 15.52 23.87 -17.23
CA LEU A 28 14.39 23.77 -18.14
C LEU A 28 13.85 25.16 -18.48
N ARG A 29 13.78 25.49 -19.77
CA ARG A 29 13.27 26.80 -20.22
C ARG A 29 11.77 26.76 -20.45
N GLY A 30 11.08 27.84 -20.09
CA GLY A 30 9.64 28.02 -20.30
C GLY A 30 8.76 26.99 -19.60
N THR A 31 7.65 26.62 -20.22
CA THR A 31 6.72 25.62 -19.70
C THR A 31 7.04 24.24 -20.25
N ASN A 32 7.28 23.28 -19.36
CA ASN A 32 7.52 21.88 -19.72
C ASN A 32 6.48 20.99 -19.07
N ILE A 33 5.98 20.02 -19.82
CA ILE A 33 4.96 19.07 -19.37
C ILE A 33 5.50 17.66 -19.64
N SER A 34 5.31 16.75 -18.69
CA SER A 34 5.69 15.35 -18.82
C SER A 34 4.62 14.49 -18.19
N PHE A 35 4.15 13.49 -18.92
CA PHE A 35 3.15 12.56 -18.42
C PHE A 35 3.48 11.16 -18.92
N GLY A 36 2.99 10.17 -18.19
CA GLY A 36 3.18 8.79 -18.55
C GLY A 36 2.28 7.89 -17.72
N VAL A 37 2.24 6.63 -18.12
CA VAL A 37 1.53 5.57 -17.42
C VAL A 37 2.47 4.38 -17.34
N ALA A 38 2.62 3.83 -16.14
CA ALA A 38 3.23 2.52 -15.96
C ALA A 38 2.12 1.49 -15.72
N VAL A 39 2.23 0.34 -16.36
CA VAL A 39 1.35 -0.80 -16.12
C VAL A 39 2.19 -1.87 -15.44
N LEU A 40 1.73 -2.31 -14.28
CA LEU A 40 2.34 -3.40 -13.52
C LEU A 40 1.46 -4.64 -13.71
N ASP A 41 2.08 -5.65 -14.31
CA ASP A 41 1.55 -6.99 -14.44
C ASP A 41 2.42 -7.86 -13.53
N ILE A 42 1.85 -8.29 -12.40
CA ILE A 42 2.56 -9.01 -11.35
C ILE A 42 2.00 -10.42 -11.37
N ASP A 43 2.87 -11.41 -11.53
CA ASP A 43 2.50 -12.81 -11.35
C ASP A 43 2.94 -13.23 -9.94
N ALA A 44 1.96 -13.52 -9.07
CA ALA A 44 2.21 -13.92 -7.71
C ALA A 44 1.30 -15.10 -7.32
N GLU A 45 1.91 -16.29 -7.18
CA GLU A 45 1.21 -17.52 -6.81
C GLU A 45 1.79 -18.12 -5.52
N VAL A 46 0.91 -18.61 -4.64
CA VAL A 46 1.32 -19.39 -3.46
C VAL A 46 1.56 -20.84 -3.87
N LYS A 47 2.76 -21.36 -3.59
CA LYS A 47 3.11 -22.75 -3.91
C LYS A 47 2.25 -23.76 -3.15
N SER A 48 1.56 -24.61 -3.91
CA SER A 48 0.79 -25.76 -3.39
C SER A 48 1.65 -26.67 -2.51
N GLY A 49 1.16 -26.99 -1.30
CA GLY A 49 1.85 -27.84 -0.32
C GLY A 49 2.73 -27.09 0.69
N SER A 50 2.90 -25.78 0.55
CA SER A 50 3.62 -24.92 1.51
C SER A 50 2.71 -24.31 2.59
N THR A 51 1.40 -24.44 2.46
CA THR A 51 0.40 -23.75 3.28
C THR A 51 -0.37 -24.76 4.13
N ILE A 52 0.02 -24.87 5.39
CA ILE A 52 -0.80 -25.49 6.42
C ILE A 52 -1.37 -24.33 7.24
N ALA A 53 -2.65 -24.04 7.08
CA ALA A 53 -3.36 -23.17 8.01
C ALA A 53 -4.25 -24.03 8.90
N THR A 54 -4.27 -23.69 10.17
CA THR A 54 -5.23 -24.21 11.14
C THR A 54 -6.24 -23.11 11.44
N ASP A 55 -7.51 -23.47 11.57
CA ASP A 55 -8.51 -22.56 12.10
C ASP A 55 -8.26 -22.28 13.59
N ALA A 56 -9.07 -21.43 14.22
CA ALA A 56 -8.85 -21.08 15.62
C ALA A 56 -9.19 -22.23 16.61
N LEU A 57 -9.71 -23.37 16.12
CA LEU A 57 -9.90 -24.61 16.87
C LEU A 57 -8.79 -25.64 16.62
N GLY A 58 -7.83 -25.32 15.77
CA GLY A 58 -6.69 -26.18 15.44
C GLY A 58 -6.96 -27.16 14.30
N ASP A 59 -8.13 -27.08 13.65
CA ASP A 59 -8.46 -27.95 12.53
C ASP A 59 -7.80 -27.48 11.23
N PRO A 60 -7.29 -28.38 10.37
CA PRO A 60 -6.72 -28.00 9.09
C PRO A 60 -7.74 -27.31 8.18
N VAL A 61 -7.40 -26.11 7.72
CA VAL A 61 -8.17 -25.36 6.74
C VAL A 61 -7.88 -25.95 5.35
N LYS A 62 -8.92 -26.47 4.69
CA LYS A 62 -8.84 -26.93 3.30
C LYS A 62 -9.19 -25.80 2.33
N GLY A 63 -8.55 -25.81 1.17
CA GLY A 63 -8.66 -24.72 0.21
C GLY A 63 -7.63 -24.75 -0.91
N SER A 64 -7.67 -23.75 -1.78
CA SER A 64 -6.71 -23.51 -2.85
C SER A 64 -5.46 -22.74 -2.36
N GLY A 65 -4.48 -22.59 -3.25
CA GLY A 65 -3.34 -21.69 -3.07
C GLY A 65 -3.70 -20.20 -3.11
N GLY A 66 -4.94 -19.84 -3.44
CA GLY A 66 -5.37 -18.43 -3.51
C GLY A 66 -5.24 -17.78 -4.89
N GLY A 67 -4.82 -18.53 -5.92
CA GLY A 67 -4.79 -18.06 -7.30
C GLY A 67 -3.65 -17.10 -7.65
N ASP A 68 -3.79 -16.40 -8.77
CA ASP A 68 -2.98 -15.23 -9.09
C ASP A 68 -3.51 -14.06 -8.29
N ILE A 69 -2.76 -13.67 -7.28
CA ILE A 69 -3.25 -12.74 -6.28
C ILE A 69 -3.14 -11.30 -6.74
N ALA A 70 -2.40 -10.98 -7.80
CA ALA A 70 -2.04 -9.61 -8.10
C ALA A 70 -2.78 -9.09 -9.34
N ASP A 71 -3.75 -8.20 -9.09
CA ASP A 71 -4.46 -7.52 -10.16
C ASP A 71 -3.54 -6.56 -10.94
N LEU A 72 -3.87 -6.37 -12.23
CA LEU A 72 -3.22 -5.40 -13.09
C LEU A 72 -3.31 -3.99 -12.48
N ALA A 73 -2.16 -3.38 -12.16
CA ALA A 73 -2.13 -2.04 -11.60
C ALA A 73 -1.68 -1.02 -12.64
N VAL A 74 -2.39 0.12 -12.69
CA VAL A 74 -2.09 1.23 -13.59
C VAL A 74 -1.67 2.44 -12.78
N LEU A 75 -0.44 2.92 -13.01
CA LEU A 75 0.18 4.01 -12.26
C LEU A 75 0.43 5.21 -13.19
N PRO A 76 -0.53 6.14 -13.29
CA PRO A 76 -0.33 7.36 -14.04
C PRO A 76 0.61 8.32 -13.29
N ASN A 77 1.32 9.12 -14.07
CA ASN A 77 2.12 10.23 -13.56
C ASN A 77 2.00 11.43 -14.50
N PHE A 78 2.04 12.61 -13.90
CA PHE A 78 1.98 13.90 -14.56
C PHE A 78 2.88 14.87 -13.81
N PHE A 79 3.68 15.62 -14.54
CA PHE A 79 4.58 16.64 -14.01
C PHE A 79 4.56 17.85 -14.92
N MET A 80 4.67 19.03 -14.32
CA MET A 80 4.75 20.29 -15.03
C MET A 80 5.78 21.19 -14.35
N THR A 81 6.57 21.89 -15.14
CA THR A 81 7.44 22.98 -14.69
C THR A 81 7.18 24.24 -15.50
N HIS A 82 7.43 25.39 -14.90
CA HIS A 82 7.31 26.69 -15.54
C HIS A 82 8.38 27.64 -15.02
N GLU A 83 9.19 28.15 -15.94
CA GLU A 83 10.12 29.25 -15.70
C GLU A 83 9.33 30.55 -15.51
N VAL A 84 9.33 31.07 -14.28
CA VAL A 84 8.62 32.31 -13.94
C VAL A 84 9.46 33.52 -14.36
N ASN A 85 10.77 33.45 -14.15
CA ASN A 85 11.78 34.41 -14.57
C ASN A 85 13.18 33.77 -14.53
N ASP A 86 14.21 34.52 -14.89
CA ASP A 86 15.61 34.08 -14.95
C ASP A 86 16.18 33.47 -13.65
N SER A 87 15.50 33.63 -12.51
CA SER A 87 15.95 33.19 -11.19
C SER A 87 14.97 32.30 -10.45
N ILE A 88 13.72 32.14 -10.92
CA ILE A 88 12.66 31.42 -10.21
C ILE A 88 11.92 30.48 -11.16
N ASP A 89 11.83 29.23 -10.75
CA ASP A 89 11.04 28.20 -11.41
C ASP A 89 10.04 27.59 -10.44
N VAL A 90 8.85 27.26 -10.94
CA VAL A 90 7.85 26.52 -10.18
C VAL A 90 7.52 25.23 -10.89
N GLY A 91 7.13 24.22 -10.12
CA GLY A 91 6.68 22.96 -10.66
C GLY A 91 5.66 22.29 -9.78
N PHE A 92 4.97 21.34 -10.36
CA PHE A 92 4.19 20.39 -9.58
C PHE A 92 4.20 19.01 -10.24
N GLY A 93 4.03 17.98 -9.41
CA GLY A 93 3.87 16.60 -9.83
C GLY A 93 2.63 15.98 -9.21
N ILE A 94 1.90 15.19 -9.98
CA ILE A 94 0.90 14.25 -9.51
C ILE A 94 1.33 12.87 -9.98
N HIS A 95 1.51 11.92 -9.07
CA HIS A 95 1.80 10.54 -9.44
C HIS A 95 1.17 9.58 -8.46
N ALA A 96 0.88 8.36 -8.91
CA ALA A 96 0.50 7.25 -8.04
C ALA A 96 1.77 6.48 -7.64
N PRO A 97 2.35 6.71 -6.44
CA PRO A 97 3.54 5.98 -6.01
C PRO A 97 3.26 4.51 -5.70
N TYR A 98 2.03 4.18 -5.29
CA TYR A 98 1.62 2.84 -4.89
C TYR A 98 0.22 2.54 -5.40
N GLY A 99 0.06 1.38 -6.03
CA GLY A 99 -1.20 0.76 -6.40
C GLY A 99 -0.98 -0.74 -6.32
N LEU A 100 -1.23 -1.30 -5.14
CA LEU A 100 -1.15 -2.74 -4.89
C LEU A 100 -2.55 -3.21 -4.54
N ALA A 101 -3.10 -4.10 -5.36
CA ALA A 101 -4.29 -4.85 -5.06
C ALA A 101 -3.90 -6.32 -5.03
N ALA A 102 -4.16 -6.97 -3.90
CA ALA A 102 -4.07 -8.40 -3.75
C ALA A 102 -5.46 -8.96 -3.46
N ASP A 103 -5.96 -9.84 -4.32
CA ASP A 103 -7.26 -10.49 -4.18
C ASP A 103 -7.05 -12.01 -4.20
N TYR A 104 -7.34 -12.68 -3.09
CA TYR A 104 -7.18 -14.13 -2.97
C TYR A 104 -8.51 -14.81 -3.29
N ASP A 105 -8.46 -16.01 -3.87
CA ASP A 105 -9.69 -16.82 -4.04
C ASP A 105 -10.42 -17.04 -2.70
N ASP A 106 -11.76 -17.02 -2.71
CA ASP A 106 -12.61 -17.20 -1.50
C ASP A 106 -12.28 -18.49 -0.72
N ASP A 107 -11.83 -19.53 -1.42
CA ASP A 107 -11.46 -20.82 -0.84
C ASP A 107 -9.99 -20.90 -0.40
N PHE A 108 -9.24 -19.79 -0.42
CA PHE A 108 -7.85 -19.73 -0.01
C PHE A 108 -7.65 -20.31 1.40
N VAL A 109 -6.62 -21.15 1.55
CA VAL A 109 -6.25 -21.77 2.84
C VAL A 109 -5.93 -20.71 3.91
N GLY A 110 -5.41 -19.54 3.52
CA GLY A 110 -5.07 -18.44 4.41
C GLY A 110 -6.17 -17.38 4.62
N ARG A 111 -7.41 -17.61 4.17
CA ARG A 111 -8.51 -16.62 4.17
C ARG A 111 -8.84 -15.95 5.52
N TYR A 112 -8.48 -16.57 6.64
CA TYR A 112 -8.65 -15.99 7.98
C TYR A 112 -7.57 -14.95 8.34
N PHE A 113 -6.47 -14.90 7.58
CA PHE A 113 -5.37 -13.94 7.73
C PHE A 113 -5.48 -12.79 6.74
N ALA A 114 -5.80 -13.08 5.48
CA ALA A 114 -5.99 -12.10 4.42
C ALA A 114 -6.94 -12.66 3.35
N ASP A 115 -7.75 -11.77 2.79
CA ASP A 115 -8.73 -12.07 1.74
C ASP A 115 -8.57 -11.04 0.61
N LYS A 116 -8.76 -9.75 0.90
CA LYS A 116 -8.44 -8.65 -0.03
C LYS A 116 -7.57 -7.62 0.65
N THR A 117 -6.46 -7.25 0.01
CA THR A 117 -5.57 -6.16 0.44
C THR A 117 -5.43 -5.16 -0.69
N GLU A 118 -5.90 -3.94 -0.47
CA GLU A 118 -5.80 -2.86 -1.46
C GLU A 118 -5.11 -1.65 -0.82
N LEU A 119 -4.06 -1.15 -1.45
CA LEU A 119 -3.38 0.07 -1.08
C LEU A 119 -3.25 0.95 -2.31
N THR A 120 -3.99 2.06 -2.30
CA THR A 120 -3.92 3.10 -3.34
C THR A 120 -3.38 4.36 -2.72
N ALA A 121 -2.31 4.91 -3.29
CA ALA A 121 -1.76 6.19 -2.89
C ALA A 121 -1.63 7.13 -4.08
N ILE A 122 -2.01 8.39 -3.88
CA ILE A 122 -1.81 9.47 -4.84
C ILE A 122 -0.98 10.54 -4.14
N SER A 123 0.09 10.96 -4.81
CA SER A 123 1.01 11.97 -4.32
C SER A 123 0.90 13.24 -5.16
N PHE A 124 0.79 14.38 -4.50
CA PHE A 124 0.89 15.71 -5.07
C PHE A 124 2.14 16.40 -4.54
N THR A 125 2.97 16.93 -5.43
CA THR A 125 4.25 17.57 -5.06
C THR A 125 4.38 18.93 -5.70
N PRO A 126 3.96 20.02 -5.06
CA PRO A 126 4.38 21.37 -5.44
C PRO A 126 5.87 21.57 -5.15
N SER A 127 6.55 22.27 -6.04
CA SER A 127 7.98 22.57 -5.95
C SER A 127 8.32 23.97 -6.45
N ILE A 128 9.39 24.53 -5.90
CA ILE A 128 9.96 25.81 -6.31
C ILE A 128 11.49 25.67 -6.38
N ALA A 129 12.10 26.35 -7.34
CA ALA A 129 13.55 26.47 -7.44
C ALA A 129 13.97 27.93 -7.57
N VAL A 130 15.15 28.21 -7.05
CA VAL A 130 15.80 29.51 -7.11
C VAL A 130 17.23 29.33 -7.62
N ASN A 131 17.60 30.12 -8.61
CA ASN A 131 18.92 30.11 -9.24
C ASN A 131 19.60 31.48 -9.06
N ASN A 132 20.91 31.48 -8.82
CA ASN A 132 21.70 32.71 -8.71
C ASN A 132 22.34 33.20 -10.03
N GLY A 133 22.09 32.50 -11.14
CA GLY A 133 22.61 32.83 -12.47
C GLY A 133 24.10 32.50 -12.69
N LYS A 134 24.77 31.95 -11.67
CA LYS A 134 26.21 31.60 -11.67
C LYS A 134 26.42 30.12 -11.36
N ASP A 135 25.55 29.27 -11.93
CA ASP A 135 25.53 27.81 -11.83
C ASP A 135 25.11 27.20 -10.49
N LEU A 136 24.72 28.00 -9.49
CA LEU A 136 24.13 27.48 -8.25
C LEU A 136 22.61 27.62 -8.27
N SER A 137 21.93 26.48 -8.16
CA SER A 137 20.49 26.39 -7.97
C SER A 137 20.15 25.66 -6.68
N MET A 138 19.07 26.09 -6.04
CA MET A 138 18.48 25.46 -4.88
C MET A 138 17.02 25.19 -5.15
N GLY A 139 16.49 24.12 -4.59
CA GLY A 139 15.13 23.70 -4.82
C GLY A 139 14.46 23.20 -3.54
N LEU A 140 13.16 23.43 -3.43
CA LEU A 140 12.32 22.94 -2.34
C LEU A 140 11.06 22.32 -2.95
N GLY A 141 10.66 21.16 -2.44
CA GLY A 141 9.40 20.50 -2.78
C GLY A 141 8.71 20.01 -1.52
N ILE A 142 7.37 20.06 -1.52
CA ILE A 142 6.55 19.49 -0.45
C ILE A 142 5.79 18.31 -1.03
N ASN A 143 5.90 17.13 -0.43
CA ASN A 143 5.19 15.95 -0.89
C ASN A 143 3.95 15.70 -0.03
N ILE A 144 2.76 15.75 -0.63
CA ILE A 144 1.48 15.51 0.03
C ILE A 144 0.95 14.18 -0.50
N VAL A 145 0.77 13.20 0.38
CA VAL A 145 0.31 11.86 0.01
C VAL A 145 -1.07 11.63 0.61
N TYR A 146 -2.02 11.27 -0.25
CA TYR A 146 -3.29 10.67 0.15
C TYR A 146 -3.19 9.17 -0.07
N ALA A 147 -3.44 8.38 0.97
CA ALA A 147 -3.38 6.92 0.91
C ALA A 147 -4.67 6.32 1.47
N GLU A 148 -5.22 5.36 0.74
CA GLU A 148 -6.36 4.55 1.14
C GLU A 148 -5.92 3.10 1.21
N ALA A 149 -6.22 2.45 2.34
CA ALA A 149 -5.88 1.07 2.59
C ALA A 149 -7.16 0.29 2.96
N ARG A 150 -7.41 -0.81 2.28
CA ARG A 150 -8.48 -1.75 2.57
C ARG A 150 -7.89 -3.12 2.85
N LEU A 151 -8.29 -3.70 3.97
CA LEU A 151 -7.95 -5.07 4.34
C LEU A 151 -9.23 -5.81 4.74
N THR A 152 -9.57 -6.87 4.02
CA THR A 152 -10.63 -7.81 4.39
C THR A 152 -10.03 -9.14 4.81
N LYS A 153 -10.78 -9.85 5.66
CA LYS A 153 -10.49 -11.21 6.09
C LYS A 153 -11.78 -11.93 6.43
N PHE A 154 -11.80 -13.25 6.27
CA PHE A 154 -12.90 -14.06 6.75
C PHE A 154 -12.89 -14.13 8.28
N GLN A 155 -14.08 -14.17 8.88
CA GLN A 155 -14.25 -14.40 10.31
C GLN A 155 -14.41 -15.89 10.57
N ASP A 156 -13.63 -16.43 11.51
CA ASP A 156 -13.84 -17.79 12.00
C ASP A 156 -14.97 -17.80 13.03
N ILE A 157 -16.19 -17.96 12.53
CA ILE A 157 -17.41 -17.97 13.35
C ILE A 157 -17.45 -19.23 14.25
N ARG A 158 -16.77 -20.34 13.90
CA ARG A 158 -16.77 -21.57 14.70
C ARG A 158 -16.01 -21.38 16.01
N ALA A 159 -14.87 -20.72 15.98
CA ALA A 159 -14.13 -20.37 17.18
C ALA A 159 -14.89 -19.40 18.09
N GLY A 160 -15.62 -18.45 17.50
CA GLY A 160 -16.52 -17.55 18.26
C GLY A 160 -17.63 -18.30 18.99
N LEU A 161 -18.28 -19.26 18.32
CA LEU A 161 -19.29 -20.11 18.96
C LEU A 161 -18.67 -21.06 20.00
N ALA A 162 -17.49 -21.63 19.74
CA ALA A 162 -16.80 -22.52 20.66
C ALA A 162 -16.37 -21.82 21.95
N ALA A 163 -15.82 -20.60 21.86
CA ALA A 163 -15.47 -19.78 23.02
C ALA A 163 -16.72 -19.39 23.84
N GLN A 164 -17.83 -19.12 23.15
CA GLN A 164 -19.11 -18.82 23.81
C GLN A 164 -19.73 -20.06 24.46
N SER A 165 -19.57 -21.25 23.85
CA SER A 165 -19.99 -22.51 24.45
C SER A 165 -19.12 -22.93 25.63
N ASP A 166 -17.82 -22.66 25.59
CA ASP A 166 -16.92 -22.94 26.72
C ASP A 166 -17.19 -22.01 27.91
N ASP A 167 -17.43 -20.71 27.70
CA ASP A 167 -17.83 -19.80 28.79
C ASP A 167 -19.21 -20.19 29.35
N ALA A 168 -20.16 -20.58 28.49
CA ALA A 168 -21.46 -21.07 28.94
C ALA A 168 -21.35 -22.39 29.73
N THR A 169 -20.52 -23.33 29.27
CA THR A 169 -20.31 -24.63 29.92
C THR A 169 -19.54 -24.47 31.23
N ALA A 170 -18.52 -23.61 31.27
CA ALA A 170 -17.78 -23.26 32.49
C ALA A 170 -18.69 -22.60 33.53
N ARG A 171 -19.58 -21.70 33.13
CA ARG A 171 -20.59 -21.09 34.04
C ARG A 171 -21.57 -22.11 34.60
N VAL A 172 -21.99 -23.09 33.81
CA VAL A 172 -22.89 -24.17 34.27
C VAL A 172 -22.17 -25.10 35.24
N LEU A 173 -20.92 -25.48 34.95
CA LEU A 173 -20.09 -26.29 35.84
C LEU A 173 -19.79 -25.57 37.16
N ALA A 174 -19.45 -24.28 37.11
CA ALA A 174 -19.22 -23.45 38.30
C ALA A 174 -20.48 -23.37 39.19
N LYS A 175 -21.67 -23.12 38.60
CA LYS A 175 -22.94 -23.13 39.35
C LYS A 175 -23.27 -24.48 39.97
N ASN A 176 -23.02 -25.57 39.26
CA ASN A 176 -23.25 -26.92 39.77
C ASN A 176 -22.28 -27.28 40.91
N TYR A 177 -21.02 -26.84 40.82
CA TYR A 177 -20.04 -27.00 41.89
C TYR A 177 -20.38 -26.15 43.12
N GLU A 178 -20.80 -24.90 42.94
CA GLU A 178 -21.24 -24.01 44.01
C GLU A 178 -22.52 -24.53 44.71
N ALA A 179 -23.46 -25.10 43.95
CA ALA A 179 -24.65 -25.76 44.49
C ALA A 179 -24.35 -27.07 45.24
N ALA A 180 -23.30 -27.81 44.82
CA ALA A 180 -22.91 -29.08 45.43
C ALA A 180 -21.98 -28.93 46.65
N TYR A 181 -21.14 -27.88 46.70
CA TYR A 181 -20.08 -27.74 47.69
C TYR A 181 -20.05 -26.38 48.42
N GLY A 182 -20.95 -25.44 48.10
CA GLY A 182 -21.21 -24.24 48.90
C GLY A 182 -20.03 -23.29 49.13
N GLY A 183 -18.96 -23.37 48.32
CA GLY A 183 -17.74 -22.58 48.48
C GLY A 183 -17.39 -21.78 47.23
N THR A 184 -17.39 -20.46 47.35
CA THR A 184 -16.97 -19.51 46.33
C THR A 184 -15.44 -19.57 46.16
N LEU A 185 -14.93 -19.97 44.99
CA LEU A 185 -13.52 -19.80 44.64
C LEU A 185 -13.33 -18.42 43.99
N PHE A 186 -12.41 -17.63 44.55
CA PHE A 186 -11.93 -16.36 44.00
C PHE A 186 -11.15 -16.57 42.70
#